data_AF-A0A6L9YEG5-F1
#
_entry.id   AF-A0A6L9YEG5-F1
#
_cell.length_a   1.000
_cell.length_b   1.000
_cell.length_c   1.000
_cell.angle_alpha   90.00
_cell.angle_beta   90.00
_cell.angle_gamma   90.00
#
_symmetry.space_group_name_H-M   'P 1'
#
loop_
_entity.id
_entity.type
_entity.pdbx_description
1 polymer ?
#
loop_
_entity_poly.entity_id
_entity_poly.type
_entity_poly.pdbx_seq_one_letter_code
_entity_poly.pdbx_strand_id
1 'polypeptide(L)'
;MLDEKEICSIIEDQIKEILQDKESEINEVKPTDSLNTDLGLTSLELAQLVTSLELELDCDPFAEFVSITSVRTVNDLIKAYIDFLLRDNQGESDELDAELSKIRERFQV
;
A
#
# COMPACT_ATOMS: atom_id res chain seq x y z
N MET A 1 9.68 10.67 -3.70
CA MET A 1 9.33 9.31 -4.12
C MET A 1 9.59 8.45 -2.90
N LEU A 2 8.58 7.78 -2.37
CA LEU A 2 8.74 6.91 -1.20
C LEU A 2 9.53 5.68 -1.62
N ASP A 3 10.58 5.34 -0.88
CA ASP A 3 11.34 4.11 -1.13
C ASP A 3 10.59 2.89 -0.56
N GLU A 4 10.84 1.68 -1.08
CA GLU A 4 10.22 0.43 -0.57
C GLU A 4 10.36 0.28 0.94
N LYS A 5 11.50 0.71 1.49
CA LYS A 5 11.78 0.68 2.93
C LYS A 5 10.88 1.63 3.73
N GLU A 6 10.54 2.79 3.16
CA GLU A 6 9.63 3.74 3.81
C GLU A 6 8.21 3.19 3.85
N ILE A 7 7.75 2.58 2.75
CA ILE A 7 6.44 1.91 2.68
C ILE A 7 6.35 0.80 3.72
N CYS A 8 7.39 -0.04 3.84
CA CYS A 8 7.44 -1.07 4.88
C CYS A 8 7.30 -0.46 6.30
N SER A 9 8.05 0.62 6.58
CA SER A 9 8.01 1.26 7.90
C SER A 9 6.64 1.81 8.22
N ILE A 10 6.01 2.50 7.27
CA ILE A 10 4.66 3.08 7.41
C ILE A 10 3.64 1.97 7.71
N ILE A 11 3.67 0.89 6.93
CA ILE A 11 2.74 -0.24 7.13
C ILE A 11 2.96 -0.91 8.48
N GLU A 12 4.22 -1.16 8.87
CA GLU A 12 4.52 -1.73 10.18
C GLU A 12 4.09 -0.83 11.33
N ASP A 13 4.26 0.48 11.21
CA ASP A 13 3.90 1.43 12.25
C ASP A 13 2.37 1.57 12.39
N GLN A 14 1.64 1.58 11.27
CA GLN A 14 0.17 1.56 11.27
C GLN A 14 -0.40 0.27 11.89
N ILE A 15 0.22 -0.87 11.62
CA ILE A 15 -0.17 -2.13 12.27
C ILE A 15 0.08 -2.06 13.78
N LYS A 16 1.23 -1.51 14.21
CA LYS A 16 1.54 -1.36 15.64
C LYS A 16 0.56 -0.44 16.34
N GLU A 17 0.13 0.65 15.71
CA GLU A 17 -0.86 1.58 16.27
C GLU A 17 -2.18 0.86 16.57
N ILE A 18 -2.69 0.08 15.62
CA ILE A 18 -3.92 -0.72 15.82
C ILE A 18 -3.74 -1.78 16.91
N LEU A 19 -2.56 -2.42 16.99
CA LEU A 19 -2.27 -3.39 18.04
C LEU A 19 -2.17 -2.76 19.43
N GLN A 20 -1.62 -1.55 19.53
CA GLN A 20 -1.54 -0.78 20.77
C GLN A 20 -2.92 -0.35 21.25
N ASP A 21 -3.78 0.14 20.34
CA ASP A 21 -5.16 0.52 20.64
C ASP A 21 -5.99 -0.65 21.20
N LYS A 22 -5.62 -1.88 20.83
CA LYS A 22 -6.28 -3.10 21.30
C LYS A 22 -5.70 -3.70 22.58
N GLU A 23 -4.75 -3.03 23.23
CA GLU A 23 -4.02 -3.56 24.40
C GLU A 23 -3.38 -4.94 24.11
N SER A 24 -2.92 -5.17 22.87
CA SER A 24 -2.33 -6.43 22.46
C SER A 24 -0.90 -6.59 23.03
N GLU A 25 -0.53 -7.80 23.47
CA GLU A 25 0.82 -8.09 24.01
C GLU A 25 1.89 -8.23 22.89
N ILE A 26 1.50 -8.00 21.63
CA ILE A 26 2.38 -8.12 20.47
C ILE A 26 3.28 -6.89 20.40
N ASN A 27 4.55 -7.09 20.77
CA ASN A 27 5.56 -6.03 20.79
C ASN A 27 6.39 -5.95 19.50
N GLU A 28 6.32 -6.99 18.66
CA GLU A 28 7.09 -7.10 17.42
C GLU A 28 6.18 -7.64 16.32
N VAL A 29 6.14 -6.93 15.19
CA VAL A 29 5.43 -7.34 13.97
C VAL A 29 6.47 -7.82 12.98
N LYS A 30 6.33 -9.05 12.49
CA LYS A 30 7.21 -9.62 11.47
C LYS A 30 6.51 -9.68 10.12
N PRO A 31 7.26 -9.56 9.00
CA PRO A 31 6.69 -9.69 7.67
C PRO A 31 5.97 -11.04 7.43
N THR A 32 6.40 -12.09 8.11
CA THR A 32 5.81 -13.44 7.99
C THR A 32 4.56 -13.64 8.84
N ASP A 33 4.23 -12.71 9.73
CA ASP A 33 3.11 -12.87 10.65
C ASP A 33 1.79 -12.78 9.89
N SER A 34 0.90 -13.70 10.21
CA SER A 34 -0.45 -13.71 9.70
C SER A 34 -1.27 -12.59 10.34
N LEU A 35 -1.86 -11.73 9.52
CA LEU A 35 -2.66 -10.60 9.97
C LEU A 35 -3.81 -11.05 10.86
N ASN A 36 -4.47 -12.16 10.53
CA ASN A 36 -5.62 -12.65 11.29
C ASN A 36 -5.24 -13.61 12.43
N THR A 37 -4.30 -14.53 12.21
CA THR A 37 -4.01 -15.63 13.15
C THR A 37 -2.98 -15.22 14.19
N ASP A 38 -1.90 -14.55 13.75
CA ASP A 38 -0.78 -14.21 14.63
C ASP A 38 -1.01 -12.85 15.27
N LEU A 39 -1.43 -11.86 14.47
CA LEU A 39 -1.73 -10.51 14.95
C LEU A 39 -3.17 -10.34 15.47
N GLY A 40 -4.04 -11.30 15.20
CA GLY A 40 -5.41 -11.27 15.70
C GLY A 40 -6.28 -10.16 15.11
N LEU A 41 -5.92 -9.62 13.93
CA LEU A 41 -6.66 -8.53 13.29
C LEU A 41 -8.00 -9.03 12.74
N THR A 42 -9.07 -8.38 13.15
CA THR A 42 -10.42 -8.60 12.63
C THR A 42 -10.61 -7.91 11.27
N SER A 43 -11.65 -8.28 10.53
CA SER A 43 -11.98 -7.60 9.27
C SER A 43 -12.23 -6.09 9.43
N LEU A 44 -12.71 -5.66 10.60
CA LEU A 44 -12.91 -4.24 10.90
C LEU A 44 -11.57 -3.52 11.06
N GLU A 45 -10.66 -4.12 11.82
CA GLU A 45 -9.31 -3.58 12.04
C GLU A 45 -8.49 -3.56 10.75
N LEU A 46 -8.66 -4.59 9.89
CA LEU A 46 -8.07 -4.59 8.56
C LEU A 46 -8.62 -3.47 7.68
N ALA A 47 -9.93 -3.20 7.72
CA ALA A 47 -10.52 -2.09 6.98
C ALA A 47 -10.02 -0.73 7.51
N GLN A 48 -9.88 -0.59 8.83
CA GLN A 48 -9.28 0.60 9.46
C GLN A 48 -7.83 0.78 9.04
N LEU A 49 -7.02 -0.28 9.05
CA LEU A 49 -5.64 -0.27 8.60
C LEU A 49 -5.53 0.22 7.16
N VAL A 50 -6.33 -0.34 6.25
CA VAL A 50 -6.34 0.07 4.84
C VAL A 50 -6.73 1.53 4.71
N THR A 51 -7.74 1.99 5.45
CA THR A 51 -8.18 3.40 5.42
C THR A 51 -7.07 4.34 5.93
N SER A 52 -6.38 3.98 7.02
CA SER A 52 -5.25 4.79 7.54
C SER A 52 -4.10 4.85 6.55
N LEU A 53 -3.79 3.72 5.90
CA LEU A 53 -2.75 3.66 4.87
C LEU A 53 -3.13 4.46 3.62
N GLU A 54 -4.39 4.44 3.19
CA GLU A 54 -4.88 5.27 2.10
C GLU A 54 -4.71 6.76 2.42
N LEU A 55 -5.00 7.19 3.65
CA LEU A 55 -4.80 8.57 4.08
C LEU A 55 -3.32 8.99 4.13
N GLU A 56 -2.41 8.05 4.41
CA GLU A 56 -0.97 8.33 4.56
C GLU A 56 -0.20 8.21 3.23
N LEU A 57 -0.57 7.24 2.40
CA LEU A 57 0.08 6.93 1.12
C LEU A 57 -0.66 7.48 -0.09
N ASP A 58 -1.86 8.04 0.10
CA ASP A 58 -2.77 8.54 -0.94
C ASP A 58 -3.11 7.48 -2.01
N CYS A 59 -3.13 6.20 -1.61
CA CYS A 59 -3.38 5.08 -2.50
C CYS A 59 -4.12 3.91 -1.84
N ASP A 60 -4.99 3.24 -2.60
CA ASP A 60 -5.67 2.01 -2.16
C ASP A 60 -5.49 0.89 -3.21
N PRO A 61 -4.59 -0.10 -2.98
CA PRO A 61 -4.43 -1.23 -3.87
C PRO A 61 -5.63 -2.20 -3.84
N PHE A 62 -6.56 -2.07 -2.90
CA PHE A 62 -7.67 -3.01 -2.73
C PHE A 62 -8.94 -2.61 -3.49
N ALA A 63 -9.06 -1.36 -3.91
CA ALA A 63 -10.18 -0.87 -4.70
C ALA A 63 -10.25 -1.55 -6.08
N GLU A 64 -9.12 -1.67 -6.78
CA GLU A 64 -9.10 -2.12 -8.19
C GLU A 64 -8.00 -3.15 -8.51
N PHE A 65 -6.96 -3.29 -7.68
CA PHE A 65 -5.75 -4.02 -8.04
C PHE A 65 -5.65 -5.42 -7.43
N VAL A 66 -5.90 -5.56 -6.12
CA VAL A 66 -5.79 -6.83 -5.39
C VAL A 66 -7.00 -7.01 -4.48
N SER A 67 -7.53 -8.23 -4.36
CA SER A 67 -8.58 -8.48 -3.36
C SER A 67 -8.00 -8.53 -1.95
N ILE A 68 -8.59 -7.77 -1.00
CA ILE A 68 -8.20 -7.79 0.42
C ILE A 68 -8.20 -9.21 1.03
N THR A 69 -9.04 -10.11 0.50
CA THR A 69 -9.13 -11.52 0.95
C THR A 69 -7.92 -12.37 0.57
N SER A 70 -7.07 -11.88 -0.35
CA SER A 70 -5.83 -12.55 -0.76
C SER A 70 -4.63 -12.19 0.13
N VAL A 71 -4.74 -11.13 0.94
CA VAL A 71 -3.71 -10.71 1.89
C VAL A 71 -3.84 -11.55 3.16
N ARG A 72 -2.80 -12.32 3.48
CA ARG A 72 -2.76 -13.16 4.67
C ARG A 72 -1.69 -12.71 5.66
N THR A 73 -0.56 -12.27 5.14
CA THR A 73 0.60 -11.86 5.96
C THR A 73 0.88 -10.37 5.82
N VAL A 74 1.66 -9.83 6.77
CA VAL A 74 2.17 -8.45 6.70
C VAL A 74 2.96 -8.22 5.39
N ASN A 75 3.75 -9.19 4.96
CA ASN A 75 4.49 -9.12 3.70
C ASN A 75 3.57 -9.09 2.47
N ASP A 76 2.42 -9.76 2.50
CA ASP A 76 1.44 -9.69 1.41
C ASP A 76 0.85 -8.28 1.31
N LEU A 77 0.60 -7.64 2.46
CA LEU A 77 0.10 -6.26 2.52
C LEU A 77 1.15 -5.29 1.96
N ILE A 78 2.39 -5.38 2.43
CA ILE A 78 3.51 -4.57 1.96
C ILE A 78 3.67 -4.70 0.45
N LYS A 79 3.68 -5.92 -0.08
CA LYS A 79 3.81 -6.17 -1.51
C LYS A 79 2.67 -5.56 -2.32
N ALA A 80 1.43 -5.62 -1.84
CA ALA A 80 0.30 -5.04 -2.53
C ALA A 80 0.46 -3.53 -2.73
N TYR A 81 0.93 -2.82 -1.69
CA TYR A 81 1.20 -1.37 -1.78
C TYR A 81 2.40 -1.05 -2.67
N ILE A 82 3.50 -1.81 -2.54
CA ILE A 82 4.68 -1.61 -3.39
C ILE A 82 4.33 -1.85 -4.87
N ASP A 83 3.68 -2.97 -5.20
CA ASP A 83 3.32 -3.31 -6.58
C ASP A 83 2.37 -2.27 -7.20
N PHE A 84 1.46 -1.72 -6.40
CA PHE A 84 0.54 -0.67 -6.84
C PHE A 84 1.27 0.65 -7.11
N LEU A 85 2.09 1.12 -6.16
CA LEU A 85 2.84 2.38 -6.31
C LEU A 85 3.88 2.31 -7.44
N LEU A 86 4.51 1.15 -7.65
CA LEU A 86 5.40 0.93 -8.79
C LEU A 86 4.66 1.00 -10.13
N ARG A 87 3.39 0.57 -10.18
CA ARG A 87 2.56 0.62 -11.38
C ARG A 87 1.96 2.00 -11.64
N ASP A 88 1.48 2.67 -10.61
CA ASP A 88 0.90 4.01 -10.71
C ASP A 88 1.92 4.99 -11.33
N ASN A 89 3.18 4.87 -10.89
CA ASN A 89 4.29 5.64 -11.43
C ASN A 89 4.65 5.28 -12.89
N GLN A 90 4.22 4.12 -13.42
CA GLN A 90 4.36 3.79 -14.85
C GLN A 90 3.21 4.37 -15.70
N GLY A 91 2.02 4.52 -15.12
CA GLY A 91 0.85 5.07 -15.83
C GLY A 91 1.03 6.55 -16.20
N GLU A 92 1.55 7.37 -15.26
CA GLU A 92 1.76 8.80 -15.50
C GLU A 92 2.89 9.08 -16.51
N SER A 93 3.98 8.29 -16.49
CA SER A 93 5.09 8.46 -17.43
C SER A 93 4.70 8.17 -18.88
N ASP A 94 3.92 7.12 -19.14
CA ASP A 94 3.52 6.74 -20.50
C ASP A 94 2.55 7.77 -21.13
N GLU A 95 1.67 8.37 -20.32
CA GLU A 95 0.70 9.37 -20.78
C GLU A 95 1.35 10.74 -21.05
N LEU A 96 2.29 11.16 -20.19
CA LEU A 96 3.07 12.38 -20.38
C LEU A 96 3.98 12.31 -21.61
N ASP A 97 4.63 11.17 -21.87
CA ASP A 97 5.46 10.97 -23.06
C ASP A 97 4.64 10.98 -24.37
N ALA A 98 3.42 10.44 -24.33
CA ALA A 98 2.49 10.47 -25.46
C ALA A 98 1.97 11.91 -25.73
N GLU A 99 1.65 12.67 -24.70
CA GLU A 99 1.23 14.08 -24.79
C GLU A 99 2.36 14.98 -25.33
N LEU A 100 3.59 14.84 -24.81
CA LEU A 100 4.76 15.59 -25.27
C LEU A 100 5.08 15.32 -26.75
N SER A 101 4.92 14.08 -27.19
CA SER A 101 5.11 13.69 -28.59
C SER A 101 4.09 14.38 -29.50
N LYS A 102 2.80 14.40 -29.12
CA LYS A 102 1.73 15.10 -29.87
C LYS A 102 1.93 16.61 -29.93
N ILE A 103 2.38 17.22 -28.84
CA ILE A 103 2.66 18.66 -28.77
C ILE A 103 3.83 19.00 -29.72
N ARG A 104 4.94 18.25 -29.66
CA ARG A 104 6.10 18.47 -30.54
C ARG A 104 5.76 18.38 -32.02
N GLU A 105 4.88 17.45 -32.39
CA GLU A 105 4.41 17.27 -33.77
C GLU A 105 3.51 18.42 -34.24
N ARG A 106 2.74 19.02 -33.32
CA ARG A 106 1.81 20.13 -33.61
C ARG A 106 2.49 21.50 -33.74
N PHE A 107 3.68 21.67 -33.17
CA PHE A 107 4.48 22.90 -33.26
C PHE A 107 5.61 22.85 -34.29
N GLN A 108 5.74 21.76 -35.06
CA GLN A 108 6.54 21.74 -36.29
C GLN A 108 5.69 22.25 -37.47
N VAL A 109 5.55 23.57 -37.58
CA VAL A 109 5.13 24.28 -38.81
C VAL A 109 6.10 25.41 -39.09
#